data_AF-A0A7X7XGD0-F1
#
_entry.id   AF-A0A7X7XGD0-F1
#
_cell.length_a   1.000
_cell.length_b   1.000
_cell.length_c   1.000
_cell.angle_alpha   90.00
_cell.angle_beta   90.00
_cell.angle_gamma   90.00
#
_symmetry.space_group_name_H-M   'P 1'
#
loop_
_entity.id
_entity.type
_entity.pdbx_description
1 polymer ?
#
loop_
_entity_poly.entity_id
_entity_poly.type
_entity_poly.pdbx_seq_one_letter_code
_entity_poly.pdbx_strand_id
1 'polypeptide(L)'
;MENNQRRSKRVRTNFYMKLKGVDVHGKYFEEVVQTANISKTGALFVTERDLEVGTNVFLSIPLPSTVVRIEKFENSREKKYAVYFKPYQPEEEEKK
;
A
#
# COMPACT_ATOMS: atom_id res chain seq x y z
N MET A 1 -17.39 -12.18 -23.77
CA MET A 1 -17.49 -11.11 -22.76
C MET A 1 -16.80 -11.62 -21.52
N GLU A 2 -15.67 -11.02 -21.11
CA GLU A 2 -14.96 -11.45 -19.90
C GLU A 2 -15.86 -11.27 -18.68
N ASN A 3 -16.12 -12.38 -17.99
CA ASN A 3 -16.95 -12.39 -16.81
C ASN A 3 -16.14 -11.75 -15.67
N ASN A 4 -16.49 -10.52 -15.28
CA ASN A 4 -15.79 -9.80 -14.23
C ASN A 4 -16.16 -10.40 -12.86
N GLN A 5 -15.53 -11.52 -12.50
CA GLN A 5 -15.75 -12.26 -11.25
C GLN A 5 -15.30 -11.52 -9.99
N ARG A 6 -14.83 -10.27 -10.11
CA ARG A 6 -14.26 -9.51 -8.99
C ARG A 6 -15.36 -8.85 -8.17
N ARG A 7 -15.39 -9.18 -6.88
CA ARG A 7 -16.33 -8.61 -5.89
C ARG A 7 -16.04 -7.14 -5.52
N SER A 8 -14.88 -6.59 -5.92
CA SER A 8 -14.49 -5.21 -5.58
C SER A 8 -13.67 -4.57 -6.70
N LYS A 9 -13.94 -3.28 -6.98
CA LYS A 9 -13.18 -2.48 -7.95
C LYS A 9 -11.75 -2.29 -7.44
N ARG A 10 -10.78 -2.54 -8.32
CA ARG A 10 -9.36 -2.25 -8.08
C ARG A 10 -8.99 -0.92 -8.71
N VAL A 11 -8.27 -0.09 -7.95
CA VAL A 11 -7.67 1.15 -8.44
C VAL A 11 -6.22 0.85 -8.77
N ARG A 12 -5.80 1.18 -10.01
CA ARG A 12 -4.38 1.14 -10.39
C ARG A 12 -3.68 2.31 -9.72
N THR A 13 -2.61 2.01 -8.98
CA THR A 13 -1.84 2.98 -8.20
C THR A 13 -0.45 2.38 -7.93
N ASN A 14 0.53 3.24 -7.70
CA ASN A 14 1.95 2.90 -7.67
C ASN A 14 2.70 3.46 -6.46
N PHE A 15 2.05 3.53 -5.29
CA PHE A 15 2.72 3.95 -4.06
C PHE A 15 3.51 2.79 -3.43
N TYR A 16 4.52 3.16 -2.64
CA TYR A 16 5.31 2.23 -1.84
C TYR A 16 4.58 1.84 -0.54
N MET A 17 4.76 0.59 -0.14
CA MET A 17 4.17 -0.04 1.04
C MET A 17 5.22 -0.84 1.80
N LYS A 18 5.01 -1.04 3.09
CA LYS A 18 5.84 -1.96 3.90
C LYS A 18 5.22 -3.34 3.88
N LEU A 19 6.01 -4.35 3.49
CA LEU A 19 5.67 -5.76 3.57
C LEU A 19 6.53 -6.42 4.63
N LYS A 20 5.91 -7.19 5.53
CA LYS A 20 6.60 -7.99 6.55
C LYS A 20 6.03 -9.38 6.60
N GLY A 21 6.86 -10.38 6.83
CA GLY A 21 6.41 -11.76 6.94
C GLY A 21 7.55 -12.74 7.15
N VAL A 22 7.25 -14.00 6.91
CA VAL A 22 8.20 -15.12 6.90
C VAL A 22 8.09 -15.78 5.53
N ASP A 23 9.23 -15.98 4.85
CA ASP A 23 9.27 -16.63 3.53
C ASP A 23 9.14 -18.16 3.64
N VAL A 24 9.11 -18.84 2.48
CA VAL A 24 9.03 -20.32 2.41
C VAL A 24 10.20 -21.03 3.10
N HIS A 25 11.32 -20.34 3.31
CA HIS A 25 12.50 -20.88 3.98
C HIS A 25 12.47 -20.63 5.50
N GLY A 26 11.40 -20.06 6.03
CA GLY A 26 11.27 -19.73 7.45
C GLY A 26 12.04 -18.46 7.85
N LYS A 27 12.52 -17.67 6.89
CA LYS A 27 13.28 -16.44 7.16
C LYS A 27 12.34 -15.25 7.27
N TYR A 28 12.43 -14.54 8.39
CA TYR A 28 11.74 -13.25 8.55
C TYR A 28 12.29 -12.23 7.57
N PHE A 29 11.40 -11.44 6.99
CA PHE A 29 11.75 -10.32 6.13
C PHE A 29 10.88 -9.10 6.41
N GLU A 30 11.45 -7.93 6.15
CA GLU A 30 10.78 -6.65 6.17
C GLU A 30 11.37 -5.80 5.04
N GLU A 31 10.51 -5.37 4.13
CA GLU A 31 10.95 -4.67 2.92
C GLU A 31 9.91 -3.65 2.44
N VAL A 32 10.38 -2.75 1.58
CA VAL A 32 9.54 -1.79 0.88
C VAL A 32 9.25 -2.36 -0.51
N VAL A 33 7.97 -2.48 -0.84
CA VAL A 33 7.52 -2.93 -2.17
C VAL A 33 6.61 -1.90 -2.81
N GLN A 34 6.52 -1.95 -4.14
CA GLN A 34 5.63 -1.07 -4.89
C GLN A 34 4.30 -1.76 -5.18
N THR A 35 3.20 -1.02 -5.02
CA THR A 35 1.87 -1.49 -5.44
C THR A 35 1.69 -1.42 -6.95
N ALA A 36 0.94 -2.37 -7.51
CA ALA A 36 0.44 -2.30 -8.88
C ALA A 36 -1.06 -1.95 -8.91
N ASN A 37 -1.83 -2.44 -7.93
CA ASN A 37 -3.22 -2.06 -7.70
C ASN A 37 -3.69 -2.40 -6.29
N ILE A 38 -4.76 -1.74 -5.85
CA ILE A 38 -5.40 -1.96 -4.55
C ILE A 38 -6.93 -1.96 -4.65
N SER A 39 -7.59 -2.73 -3.80
CA SER A 39 -9.03 -2.65 -3.54
C SER A 39 -9.28 -2.62 -2.02
N LYS A 40 -10.56 -2.52 -1.63
CA LYS A 40 -10.98 -2.62 -0.22
C LYS A 40 -10.56 -3.93 0.45
N THR A 41 -10.31 -4.98 -0.32
CA THR A 41 -10.13 -6.35 0.19
C THR A 41 -8.76 -6.94 -0.13
N GLY A 42 -7.85 -6.17 -0.74
CA GLY A 42 -6.53 -6.68 -1.06
C GLY A 42 -5.68 -5.74 -1.90
N ALA A 43 -4.42 -6.11 -2.07
CA ALA A 43 -3.45 -5.39 -2.86
C ALA A 43 -2.69 -6.36 -3.78
N LEU A 44 -2.09 -5.80 -4.84
CA LEU A 44 -1.11 -6.47 -5.68
C LEU A 44 0.22 -5.71 -5.56
N PHE A 45 1.29 -6.45 -5.30
CA PHE A 45 2.67 -5.95 -5.19
C PHE A 45 3.63 -6.96 -5.82
N VAL A 46 4.87 -6.55 -6.04
CA VAL A 46 5.96 -7.39 -6.53
C VAL A 46 7.02 -7.48 -5.43
N THR A 47 7.53 -8.67 -5.19
CA THR A 47 8.58 -8.97 -4.19
C THR A 47 9.51 -10.03 -4.76
N GLU A 48 10.78 -10.02 -4.34
CA GLU A 48 11.76 -11.08 -4.62
C GLU A 48 11.68 -12.22 -3.59
N ARG A 49 10.83 -12.10 -2.57
CA ARG A 49 10.61 -13.14 -1.57
C ARG A 49 9.70 -14.23 -2.13
N ASP A 50 10.12 -15.47 -1.96
CA ASP A 50 9.26 -16.61 -2.23
C ASP A 50 8.19 -16.73 -1.14
N LEU A 51 6.93 -16.61 -1.54
CA LEU A 51 5.76 -16.70 -0.66
C LEU A 51 4.82 -17.80 -1.17
N GLU A 52 4.34 -18.63 -0.24
CA GLU A 52 3.32 -19.63 -0.53
C GLU A 52 1.91 -19.08 -0.35
N VAL A 53 0.95 -19.66 -1.07
CA VAL A 53 -0.48 -19.35 -0.90
C VAL A 53 -0.89 -19.77 0.51
N GLY A 54 -1.43 -18.82 1.28
CA GLY A 54 -1.81 -19.02 2.68
C GLY A 54 -0.81 -18.43 3.68
N THR A 55 0.38 -18.00 3.24
CA THR A 55 1.32 -17.28 4.10
C THR A 55 0.70 -15.98 4.60
N ASN A 56 0.75 -15.79 5.92
CA ASN A 56 0.34 -14.54 6.55
C ASN A 56 1.44 -13.48 6.38
N VAL A 57 1.08 -12.37 5.75
CA VAL A 57 1.94 -11.20 5.61
C VAL A 57 1.25 -9.96 6.15
N PHE A 58 2.04 -9.01 6.65
CA PHE A 58 1.56 -7.72 7.13
C PHE A 58 1.88 -6.65 6.10
N LEU A 59 0.85 -5.90 5.71
CA LEU A 59 0.93 -4.79 4.76
C LEU A 59 0.62 -3.47 5.46
N SER A 60 1.50 -2.48 5.30
CA SER A 60 1.27 -1.11 5.76
C SER A 60 1.16 -0.15 4.57
N ILE A 61 0.03 0.56 4.48
CA ILE A 61 -0.35 1.40 3.34
C ILE A 61 -0.87 2.77 3.80
N PRO A 62 -0.44 3.88 3.16
CA PRO A 62 0.81 4.02 2.41
C PRO A 62 2.02 3.99 3.36
N LEU A 63 3.25 3.89 2.85
CA LEU A 63 4.42 4.25 3.65
C LEU A 63 4.31 5.68 4.20
N PRO A 64 4.99 6.00 5.32
CA PRO A 64 4.94 7.32 5.93
C PRO A 64 5.16 8.40 4.88
N SER A 65 4.14 9.22 4.71
CA SER A 65 4.15 10.31 3.75
C SER A 65 4.14 11.61 4.54
N THR A 66 4.92 12.59 4.12
CA THR A 66 4.93 13.90 4.80
C THR A 66 3.66 14.64 4.41
N VAL A 67 2.79 14.90 5.40
CA VAL A 67 1.59 15.73 5.19
C VAL A 67 2.04 17.15 4.85
N VAL A 68 1.64 17.62 3.67
CA VAL A 68 1.95 18.96 3.15
C VAL A 68 0.82 19.92 3.47
N ARG A 69 -0.45 19.47 3.36
CA ARG A 69 -1.62 20.31 3.56
C ARG A 69 -2.82 19.51 4.05
N ILE A 70 -3.64 20.13 4.89
CA ILE A 70 -4.93 19.58 5.34
C ILE A 70 -6.02 20.58 4.99
N GLU A 71 -7.10 20.11 4.37
CA GLU A 71 -8.30 20.90 4.08
C GLU A 71 -9.48 20.29 4.85
N LYS A 72 -10.28 21.14 5.51
CA LYS A 72 -11.47 20.73 6.26
C LYS A 72 -12.73 21.01 5.44
N PHE A 73 -13.68 20.08 5.45
CA PHE A 73 -14.99 20.30 4.84
C PHE A 73 -15.97 20.82 5.88
N GLU A 74 -16.35 22.09 5.79
CA GLU A 74 -17.15 22.79 6.81
C GLU A 74 -18.64 22.36 6.82
N ASN A 75 -19.19 21.94 5.68
CA ASN A 75 -20.61 21.64 5.53
C ASN A 75 -20.96 20.14 5.61
N SER A 76 -20.24 19.39 6.42
CA SER A 76 -20.47 17.94 6.61
C SER A 76 -20.95 17.66 8.04
N ARG A 77 -21.99 16.81 8.17
CA ARG A 77 -22.44 16.29 9.48
C ARG A 77 -21.33 15.54 10.22
N GLU A 78 -20.36 14.99 9.49
CA GLU A 78 -19.16 14.34 10.00
C GLU A 78 -17.94 15.26 9.83
N LYS A 79 -16.99 15.20 10.77
CA LYS A 79 -15.69 15.90 10.62
C LYS A 79 -14.91 15.24 9.47
N LYS A 80 -14.85 15.90 8.32
CA LYS A 80 -14.16 15.41 7.12
C LYS A 80 -12.95 16.28 6.80
N TYR A 81 -11.85 15.60 6.44
CA TYR A 81 -10.59 16.23 6.06
C TYR A 81 -10.06 15.60 4.77
N ALA A 82 -9.50 16.43 3.89
CA ALA A 82 -8.62 15.98 2.81
C ALA A 82 -7.18 16.26 3.21
N VAL A 83 -6.28 15.33 2.92
CA VAL A 83 -4.86 15.44 3.22
C VAL A 83 -4.08 15.33 1.92
N TYR A 84 -3.22 16.31 1.67
CA TYR A 84 -2.23 16.28 0.61
C TYR A 84 -0.90 15.94 1.24
N PHE A 85 -0.21 14.95 0.68
CA PHE A 85 1.06 14.47 1.22
C PHE A 85 2.08 14.28 0.10
N LYS A 86 3.36 14.40 0.45
CA LYS A 86 4.46 13.97 -0.40
C LYS A 86 4.64 12.46 -0.18
N PRO A 87 4.41 11.61 -1.20
CA PRO A 87 4.56 10.17 -1.04
C PRO A 87 6.03 9.84 -0.78
N TYR A 88 6.25 8.76 -0.02
CA TYR A 88 7.58 8.17 0.15
C TYR A 88 8.27 7.95 -1.21
N GLN A 89 9.55 8.30 -1.30
CA GLN A 89 10.42 8.08 -2.47
C GLN A 89 11.73 7.44 -1.97
N PRO A 90 12.04 6.19 -2.34
CA PRO A 90 13.24 5.50 -1.83
C PRO A 90 14.55 6.18 -2.27
N GLU A 91 14.59 6.79 -3.45
CA GLU A 91 15.77 7.50 -3.98
C GLU A 91 16.19 8.72 -3.14
N GLU A 92 15.29 9.26 -2.31
CA GLU A 92 15.58 10.40 -1.42
C GLU A 92 16.20 9.96 -0.09
N GLU A 93 16.05 8.70 0.31
CA GLU A 93 16.64 8.17 1.56
C GLU A 93 18.11 7.74 1.38
N GLU A 94 18.50 7.24 0.21
CA GLU A 94 19.89 6.83 -0.08
C GLU A 94 20.90 7.99 -0.09
N LYS A 95 20.42 9.24 -0.06
CA LYS A 95 21.24 10.47 -0.08
C LYS A 95 21.49 11.08 1.31
N LYS A 96 21.05 10.43 2.38
CA LYS A 96 21.29 10.84 3.77
C LYS A 96 22.27 9.92 4.46
#